data_AF-A0A7V8RLG0-F1
#
_entry.id   AF-A0A7V8RLG0-F1
#
_cell.length_a   1.000
_cell.length_b   1.000
_cell.length_c   1.000
_cell.angle_alpha   90.00
_cell.angle_beta   90.00
_cell.angle_gamma   90.00
#
_symmetry.space_group_name_H-M   'P 1'
#
loop_
_entity.id
_entity.type
_entity.pdbx_description
1 polymer ?
#
loop_
_entity_poly.entity_id
_entity_poly.type
_entity_poly.pdbx_seq_one_letter_code
_entity_poly.pdbx_strand_id
1 'polypeptide(L)'
;MDKDMPQDDITVLLDFHGQRPASGPLTDAAAPPRIEQLEDRMIYAARQPRSRRFVTSLNPLVEAASGLLAQMMSLKRGRERADLNDLKQELTLELKQFEALALHANVEQSEVVAARYVLCTVLDEAVVVTSWGYGSGWSQISLLSTFHNETFGGEKVFQLLDRLLKDPVKHLHMLELLYLCLSLGFEGKYRVQARGGFELVGIRDALYRSIRQVRGDAPRQLSPRWEGLVAPPRRPVRVVPAWTVAFFTLACLGVMYAGFAWVLDEQRESILQPYQLLEPAVVQAQP
;
A
#
# COMPACT_ATOMS: atom_id res chain seq x y z
N MET A 1 -63.85 -38.09 -32.39
CA MET A 1 -63.03 -39.30 -32.58
C MET A 1 -61.74 -38.85 -33.24
N ASP A 2 -60.67 -38.58 -32.50
CA ASP A 2 -59.65 -39.54 -31.99
C ASP A 2 -58.84 -40.14 -33.17
N LYS A 3 -57.51 -40.11 -33.27
CA LYS A 3 -56.40 -39.51 -32.51
C LYS A 3 -55.15 -39.67 -33.38
N ASP A 4 -54.33 -38.63 -33.54
CA ASP A 4 -53.03 -38.71 -34.22
C ASP A 4 -52.02 -39.54 -33.40
N MET A 5 -51.25 -40.41 -34.07
CA MET A 5 -50.05 -41.05 -33.52
C MET A 5 -48.80 -40.27 -33.93
N PRO A 6 -47.87 -40.00 -33.01
CA PRO A 6 -46.46 -39.90 -33.34
C PRO A 6 -45.73 -41.17 -32.88
N GLN A 7 -44.95 -41.71 -33.80
CA GLN A 7 -44.13 -42.92 -33.63
C GLN A 7 -42.74 -42.48 -33.14
N ASP A 8 -42.46 -42.71 -31.85
CA ASP A 8 -41.14 -42.53 -31.28
C ASP A 8 -40.26 -43.74 -31.64
N ASP A 9 -39.49 -43.62 -32.72
CA ASP A 9 -38.47 -44.60 -33.11
C ASP A 9 -37.26 -44.52 -32.14
N ILE A 10 -37.34 -45.26 -31.04
CA ILE A 10 -36.20 -45.49 -30.14
C ILE A 10 -35.57 -46.85 -30.49
N THR A 11 -34.41 -46.82 -31.15
CA THR A 11 -33.59 -48.01 -31.39
C THR A 11 -32.93 -48.45 -30.09
N VAL A 12 -33.43 -49.51 -29.47
CA VAL A 12 -32.86 -50.09 -28.24
C VAL A 12 -31.84 -51.17 -28.62
N LEU A 13 -30.56 -50.91 -28.36
CA LEU A 13 -29.49 -51.90 -28.48
C LEU A 13 -29.55 -52.88 -27.29
N LEU A 14 -29.73 -54.15 -27.61
CA LEU A 14 -29.73 -55.27 -26.66
C LEU A 14 -28.53 -56.16 -26.96
N ASP A 15 -27.94 -56.79 -25.94
CA ASP A 15 -26.92 -57.81 -26.15
C ASP A 15 -27.53 -59.12 -26.67
N PHE A 16 -26.68 -60.10 -26.98
CA PHE A 16 -27.10 -61.41 -27.49
C PHE A 16 -28.02 -62.21 -26.52
N HIS A 17 -28.05 -61.82 -25.25
CA HIS A 17 -28.92 -62.40 -24.22
C HIS A 17 -30.14 -61.53 -23.88
N GLY A 18 -30.39 -60.46 -24.64
CA GLY A 18 -31.57 -59.60 -24.49
C GLY A 18 -31.53 -58.69 -23.28
N GLN A 19 -30.36 -58.46 -22.68
CA GLN A 19 -30.21 -57.54 -21.55
C GLN A 19 -29.73 -56.16 -22.02
N ARG A 20 -30.25 -55.11 -21.36
CA ARG A 20 -29.78 -53.74 -21.57
C ARG A 20 -28.42 -53.58 -20.89
N PRO A 21 -27.41 -52.96 -21.52
CA PRO A 21 -26.13 -52.73 -20.88
C PRO A 21 -26.32 -51.88 -19.62
N ALA A 22 -25.61 -52.23 -18.54
CA ALA A 22 -25.67 -51.49 -17.29
C ALA A 22 -25.26 -50.04 -17.53
N SER A 23 -26.20 -49.11 -17.31
CA SER A 23 -25.97 -47.66 -17.38
C SER A 23 -25.24 -47.18 -16.12
N GLY A 24 -23.98 -47.57 -16.00
CA GLY A 24 -23.03 -47.07 -15.00
C GLY A 24 -21.85 -46.40 -15.68
N PRO A 25 -21.24 -45.37 -15.07
CA PRO A 25 -20.02 -44.77 -15.60
C PRO A 25 -18.91 -45.82 -15.66
N LEU A 26 -18.24 -45.94 -16.81
CA LEU A 26 -17.17 -46.91 -17.05
C LEU A 26 -15.83 -46.50 -16.42
N THR A 27 -15.79 -45.37 -15.70
CA THR A 27 -14.60 -44.81 -15.07
C THR A 27 -14.93 -44.13 -13.73
N ASP A 28 -14.04 -44.31 -12.75
CA ASP A 28 -14.12 -43.71 -11.39
C ASP A 28 -13.59 -42.26 -11.34
N ALA A 29 -13.60 -41.57 -12.50
CA ALA A 29 -13.04 -40.23 -12.62
C ALA A 29 -14.08 -39.18 -12.23
N ALA A 30 -13.76 -38.37 -11.21
CA ALA A 30 -14.54 -37.19 -10.85
C ALA A 30 -14.77 -36.30 -12.09
N ALA A 31 -16.02 -35.88 -12.30
CA ALA A 31 -16.40 -35.08 -13.46
C ALA A 31 -15.52 -33.82 -13.59
N PRO A 32 -15.04 -33.48 -14.79
CA PRO A 32 -14.22 -32.29 -14.98
C PRO A 32 -15.02 -31.03 -14.59
N PRO A 33 -14.38 -30.02 -13.95
CA PRO A 33 -15.07 -28.80 -13.56
C PRO A 33 -15.64 -28.11 -14.80
N ARG A 34 -16.91 -27.69 -14.72
CA ARG A 34 -17.63 -27.05 -15.84
C ARG A 34 -16.91 -25.75 -16.23
N ILE A 35 -16.63 -25.61 -17.52
CA ILE A 35 -15.88 -24.49 -18.13
C ILE A 35 -16.57 -23.14 -17.84
N GLU A 36 -17.90 -23.10 -17.74
CA GLU A 36 -18.67 -21.90 -17.33
C GLU A 36 -18.22 -21.32 -15.97
N GLN A 37 -17.86 -22.16 -15.00
CA GLN A 37 -17.40 -21.68 -13.68
C GLN A 37 -16.02 -21.00 -13.73
N LEU A 38 -15.21 -21.32 -14.74
CA LEU A 38 -13.90 -20.70 -14.95
C LEU A 38 -14.04 -19.34 -15.63
N GLU A 39 -14.94 -19.22 -16.61
CA GLU A 39 -15.22 -17.97 -17.31
C GLU A 39 -15.78 -16.90 -16.36
N ASP A 40 -16.72 -17.26 -15.48
CA ASP A 40 -17.24 -16.36 -14.46
C ASP A 40 -16.15 -15.85 -13.50
N ARG A 41 -15.22 -16.74 -13.11
CA ARG A 41 -14.06 -16.39 -12.26
C ARG A 41 -13.06 -15.47 -12.99
N MET A 42 -12.86 -15.68 -14.29
CA MET A 42 -11.98 -14.86 -15.13
C MET A 42 -12.57 -13.47 -15.40
N ILE A 43 -13.87 -13.38 -15.67
CA ILE A 43 -14.60 -12.12 -15.86
C ILE A 43 -14.60 -11.29 -14.55
N TYR A 44 -14.74 -11.96 -13.41
CA TYR A 44 -14.64 -11.32 -12.10
C TYR A 44 -13.23 -10.79 -11.80
N ALA A 45 -12.18 -11.54 -12.13
CA ALA A 45 -10.79 -11.08 -11.98
C ALA A 45 -10.45 -9.90 -12.92
N ALA A 46 -11.06 -9.85 -14.11
CA ALA A 46 -10.81 -8.82 -15.12
C ALA A 46 -11.47 -7.46 -14.79
N ARG A 47 -12.54 -7.43 -13.99
CA ARG A 47 -13.28 -6.19 -13.64
C ARG A 47 -12.68 -5.38 -12.47
N GLN A 48 -11.57 -5.82 -11.87
CA GLN A 48 -11.01 -5.12 -10.71
C GLN A 48 -10.42 -3.75 -11.08
N PRO A 49 -10.91 -2.62 -10.52
CA PRO A 49 -10.12 -1.41 -10.50
C PRO A 49 -8.84 -1.71 -9.72
N ARG A 50 -7.69 -1.39 -10.32
CA ARG A 50 -6.37 -1.50 -9.69
C ARG A 50 -6.26 -0.46 -8.56
N SER A 51 -6.95 -0.67 -7.43
CA SER A 51 -6.51 -0.07 -6.18
C SER A 51 -5.11 -0.64 -5.91
N ARG A 52 -4.14 0.25 -5.69
CA ARG A 52 -2.72 -0.10 -5.50
C ARG A 52 -2.61 -1.24 -4.47
N ARG A 53 -2.30 -2.45 -4.94
CA ARG A 53 -1.93 -3.58 -4.08
C ARG A 53 -0.62 -3.19 -3.39
N PHE A 54 -0.71 -2.77 -2.14
CA PHE A 54 0.45 -2.60 -1.29
C PHE A 54 0.86 -3.99 -0.81
N VAL A 55 1.80 -4.62 -1.52
CA VAL A 55 2.47 -5.84 -1.04
C VAL A 55 3.44 -5.41 0.06
N THR A 56 2.91 -5.24 1.28
CA THR A 56 3.72 -4.76 2.42
C THR A 56 3.50 -5.59 3.69
N SER A 57 2.50 -6.47 3.75
CA SER A 57 2.26 -7.31 4.93
C SER A 57 2.82 -8.71 4.75
N LEU A 58 3.65 -9.17 5.69
CA LEU A 58 4.06 -10.57 5.82
C LEU A 58 2.90 -11.53 6.17
N ASN A 59 1.68 -11.02 6.25
CA ASN A 59 0.50 -11.74 6.69
C ASN A 59 -0.48 -11.88 5.51
N PRO A 60 -0.72 -13.11 5.00
CA PRO A 60 -1.58 -13.35 3.83
C PRO A 60 -3.04 -12.97 4.08
N LEU A 61 -3.50 -13.06 5.34
CA LEU A 61 -4.87 -12.72 5.70
C LEU A 61 -5.11 -11.20 5.63
N VAL A 62 -4.14 -10.41 6.14
CA VAL A 62 -4.19 -8.95 6.08
C VAL A 62 -4.04 -8.46 4.64
N GLU A 63 -3.20 -9.11 3.84
CA GLU A 63 -3.04 -8.80 2.43
C GLU A 63 -4.36 -9.00 1.66
N ALA A 64 -5.02 -10.15 1.86
CA ALA A 64 -6.32 -10.44 1.28
C ALA A 64 -7.40 -9.42 1.72
N ALA A 65 -7.34 -8.95 2.97
CA ALA A 65 -8.30 -8.00 3.53
C ALA A 65 -8.02 -6.53 3.17
N SER A 66 -6.89 -6.22 2.51
CA SER A 66 -6.43 -4.85 2.27
C SER A 66 -7.46 -3.95 1.57
N GLY A 67 -8.21 -4.50 0.60
CA GLY A 67 -9.30 -3.79 -0.09
C GLY A 67 -10.41 -3.35 0.87
N LEU A 68 -10.91 -4.28 1.69
CA LEU A 68 -11.96 -4.03 2.68
C LEU A 68 -11.51 -3.02 3.75
N LEU A 69 -10.26 -3.10 4.20
CA LEU A 69 -9.70 -2.13 5.16
C LEU A 69 -9.59 -0.72 4.56
N ALA A 70 -9.23 -0.62 3.28
CA ALA A 70 -9.23 0.67 2.57
C ALA A 70 -10.65 1.22 2.39
N GLN A 71 -11.62 0.35 2.06
CA GLN A 71 -13.02 0.71 1.92
C GLN A 71 -13.63 1.20 3.24
N MET A 72 -13.25 0.60 4.37
CA MET A 72 -13.63 1.07 5.71
C MET A 72 -13.18 2.51 5.97
N MET A 73 -11.97 2.87 5.54
CA MET A 73 -11.49 4.25 5.63
C MET A 73 -12.19 5.19 4.66
N SER A 74 -12.63 4.68 3.51
CA SER A 74 -13.47 5.43 2.57
C SER A 74 -14.84 5.73 3.17
N LEU A 75 -15.48 4.72 3.78
CA LEU A 75 -16.78 4.83 4.46
C LEU A 75 -16.80 5.96 5.51
N LYS A 76 -15.76 6.04 6.35
CA LYS A 76 -15.64 7.08 7.38
C LYS A 76 -15.48 8.50 6.83
N ARG A 77 -14.97 8.64 5.59
CA ARG A 77 -14.73 9.94 4.92
C ARG A 77 -15.82 10.32 3.92
N GLY A 78 -16.57 9.33 3.45
CA GLY A 78 -17.59 9.51 2.42
C GLY A 78 -18.75 10.37 2.91
N ARG A 79 -19.22 11.26 2.02
CA ARG A 79 -20.52 11.91 2.18
C ARG A 79 -21.62 10.93 1.77
N GLU A 80 -22.82 11.20 2.27
CA GLU A 80 -24.07 10.45 2.09
C GLU A 80 -24.13 9.65 0.77
N ARG A 81 -24.27 8.33 0.89
CA ARG A 81 -24.48 7.43 -0.25
C ARG A 81 -25.97 7.34 -0.55
N ALA A 82 -26.31 7.36 -1.84
CA ALA A 82 -27.70 7.40 -2.30
C ALA A 82 -28.47 6.09 -2.06
N ASP A 83 -27.81 4.92 -2.05
CA ASP A 83 -28.45 3.62 -1.81
C ASP A 83 -27.57 2.69 -0.94
N LEU A 84 -28.16 2.17 0.15
CA LEU A 84 -27.53 1.21 1.05
C LEU A 84 -27.45 -0.20 0.44
N ASN A 85 -28.36 -0.56 -0.46
CA ASN A 85 -28.35 -1.85 -1.12
C ASN A 85 -27.17 -1.96 -2.08
N ASP A 86 -26.87 -0.90 -2.82
CA ASP A 86 -25.69 -0.84 -3.69
C ASP A 86 -24.41 -0.98 -2.87
N LEU A 87 -24.34 -0.29 -1.73
CA LEU A 87 -23.21 -0.43 -0.80
C LEU A 87 -23.09 -1.87 -0.28
N LYS A 88 -24.20 -2.49 0.11
CA LYS A 88 -24.21 -3.87 0.57
C LYS A 88 -23.70 -4.81 -0.53
N GLN A 89 -24.12 -4.62 -1.77
CA GLN A 89 -23.66 -5.42 -2.91
C GLN A 89 -22.15 -5.24 -3.13
N GLU A 90 -21.65 -4.00 -3.11
CA GLU A 90 -20.23 -3.68 -3.23
C GLU A 90 -19.40 -4.41 -2.15
N LEU A 91 -19.79 -4.25 -0.87
CA LEU A 91 -19.09 -4.90 0.25
C LEU A 91 -19.20 -6.43 0.22
N THR A 92 -20.33 -6.97 -0.24
CA THR A 92 -20.52 -8.41 -0.41
C THR A 92 -19.58 -8.97 -1.47
N LEU A 93 -19.39 -8.25 -2.57
CA LEU A 93 -18.43 -8.63 -3.61
C LEU A 93 -17.00 -8.57 -3.10
N GLU A 94 -16.62 -7.52 -2.37
CA GLU A 94 -15.28 -7.41 -1.78
C GLU A 94 -15.02 -8.50 -0.73
N LEU A 95 -16.02 -8.88 0.08
CA LEU A 95 -15.91 -9.99 1.04
C LEU A 95 -15.69 -11.34 0.34
N LYS A 96 -16.38 -11.59 -0.77
CA LYS A 96 -16.15 -12.79 -1.60
C LYS A 96 -14.75 -12.77 -2.22
N GLN A 97 -14.28 -11.60 -2.63
CA GLN A 97 -12.91 -11.44 -3.12
C GLN A 97 -11.89 -11.78 -2.05
N PHE A 98 -12.08 -11.26 -0.84
CA PHE A 98 -11.25 -11.55 0.32
C PHE A 98 -11.17 -13.06 0.59
N GLU A 99 -12.32 -13.75 0.62
CA GLU A 99 -12.37 -15.20 0.86
C GLU A 99 -11.59 -15.97 -0.21
N ALA A 100 -11.80 -15.64 -1.49
CA ALA A 100 -11.06 -16.26 -2.59
C ALA A 100 -9.54 -16.02 -2.46
N LEU A 101 -9.11 -14.78 -2.18
CA LEU A 101 -7.70 -14.43 -2.04
C LEU A 101 -7.04 -15.13 -0.84
N ALA A 102 -7.72 -15.18 0.31
CA ALA A 102 -7.20 -15.83 1.50
C ALA A 102 -7.02 -17.34 1.30
N LEU A 103 -7.99 -18.00 0.64
CA LEU A 103 -7.89 -19.42 0.30
C LEU A 103 -6.80 -19.69 -0.74
N HIS A 104 -6.64 -18.82 -1.74
CA HIS A 104 -5.54 -18.90 -2.69
C HIS A 104 -4.16 -18.71 -2.03
N ALA A 105 -4.09 -17.92 -0.94
CA ALA A 105 -2.89 -17.77 -0.13
C ALA A 105 -2.69 -18.91 0.89
N ASN A 106 -3.44 -20.00 0.77
CA ASN A 106 -3.35 -21.22 1.59
C ASN A 106 -3.62 -20.99 3.08
N VAL A 107 -4.47 -20.00 3.40
CA VAL A 107 -5.02 -19.79 4.75
C VAL A 107 -6.07 -20.87 5.04
N GLU A 108 -6.10 -21.37 6.28
CA GLU A 108 -7.00 -22.44 6.69
C GLU A 108 -8.47 -21.97 6.66
N GLN A 109 -9.39 -22.83 6.21
CA GLN A 109 -10.79 -22.45 6.01
C GLN A 109 -11.44 -21.92 7.31
N SER A 110 -11.14 -22.51 8.46
CA SER A 110 -11.69 -22.03 9.75
C SER A 110 -11.22 -20.61 10.08
N GLU A 111 -9.98 -20.28 9.72
CA GLU A 111 -9.40 -18.94 9.91
C GLU A 111 -10.02 -17.93 8.94
N VAL A 112 -10.27 -18.32 7.69
CA VAL A 112 -10.97 -17.47 6.70
C VAL A 112 -12.40 -17.16 7.15
N VAL A 113 -13.13 -18.16 7.67
CA VAL A 113 -14.50 -17.96 8.19
C VAL A 113 -14.49 -17.04 9.42
N ALA A 114 -13.53 -17.21 10.34
CA ALA A 114 -13.37 -16.35 11.50
C ALA A 114 -13.03 -14.91 11.10
N ALA A 115 -12.14 -14.73 10.12
CA ALA A 115 -11.79 -13.42 9.58
C ALA A 115 -12.95 -12.74 8.88
N ARG A 116 -13.73 -13.48 8.07
CA ARG A 116 -14.95 -12.98 7.43
C ARG A 116 -15.96 -12.49 8.47
N TYR A 117 -16.14 -13.25 9.55
CA TYR A 117 -17.00 -12.82 10.66
C TYR A 117 -16.55 -11.49 11.27
N VAL A 118 -15.24 -11.34 11.55
CA VAL A 118 -14.66 -10.10 12.07
C VAL A 118 -14.88 -8.96 11.09
N LEU A 119 -14.55 -9.16 9.81
CA LEU A 119 -14.69 -8.12 8.77
C LEU A 119 -16.13 -7.68 8.58
N CYS A 120 -17.10 -8.60 8.52
CA CYS A 120 -18.52 -8.27 8.49
C CYS A 120 -18.92 -7.40 9.69
N THR A 121 -18.52 -7.81 10.90
CA THR A 121 -18.85 -7.08 12.14
C THR A 121 -18.27 -5.67 12.13
N VAL A 122 -17.01 -5.52 11.73
CA VAL A 122 -16.32 -4.22 11.76
C VAL A 122 -16.85 -3.29 10.67
N LEU A 123 -17.12 -3.80 9.46
CA LEU A 123 -17.70 -3.02 8.37
C LEU A 123 -19.12 -2.57 8.69
N ASP A 124 -19.93 -3.44 9.28
CA ASP A 124 -21.29 -3.09 9.72
C ASP A 124 -21.26 -1.97 10.76
N GLU A 125 -20.35 -2.04 11.74
CA GLU A 125 -20.16 -0.97 12.71
C GLU A 125 -19.68 0.32 12.03
N ALA A 126 -18.72 0.24 11.11
CA ALA A 126 -18.21 1.40 10.39
C ALA A 126 -19.32 2.13 9.61
N VAL A 127 -20.27 1.41 9.00
CA VAL A 127 -21.45 2.00 8.36
C VAL A 127 -22.36 2.66 9.38
N VAL A 128 -22.74 1.94 10.46
CA VAL A 128 -23.66 2.45 11.49
C VAL A 128 -23.13 3.69 12.22
N VAL A 129 -21.81 3.84 12.34
CA VAL A 129 -21.16 5.01 12.96
C VAL A 129 -21.19 6.26 12.06
N THR A 130 -21.40 6.11 10.74
CA THR A 130 -21.51 7.28 9.85
C THR A 130 -22.82 8.05 10.07
N SER A 131 -22.82 9.34 9.71
CA SER A 131 -24.00 10.21 9.84
C SER A 131 -25.19 9.75 9.00
N TRP A 132 -24.95 9.08 7.87
CA TRP A 132 -25.97 8.57 6.94
C TRP A 132 -26.34 7.11 7.20
N GLY A 133 -25.50 6.34 7.90
CA GLY A 133 -25.78 4.96 8.26
C GLY A 133 -26.57 4.82 9.56
N TYR A 134 -26.44 5.78 10.48
CA TYR A 134 -27.19 5.77 11.75
C TYR A 134 -28.70 5.90 11.51
N GLY A 135 -29.49 4.96 12.02
CA GLY A 135 -30.96 4.97 11.87
C GLY A 135 -31.49 4.62 10.46
N SER A 136 -30.61 4.30 9.53
CA SER A 136 -30.93 4.09 8.10
C SER A 136 -31.53 2.72 7.75
N GLY A 137 -31.66 1.82 8.73
CA GLY A 137 -32.11 0.44 8.53
C GLY A 137 -31.00 -0.55 8.17
N TRP A 138 -29.73 -0.12 8.10
CA TRP A 138 -28.58 -1.02 7.81
C TRP A 138 -28.56 -2.29 8.67
N SER A 139 -28.95 -2.21 9.94
CA SER A 139 -28.99 -3.36 10.85
C SER A 139 -29.86 -4.53 10.36
N GLN A 140 -30.89 -4.26 9.55
CA GLN A 140 -31.78 -5.29 8.99
C GLN A 140 -31.14 -6.00 7.78
N ILE A 141 -30.30 -5.29 7.03
CA ILE A 141 -29.66 -5.77 5.81
C ILE A 141 -28.15 -5.98 5.97
N SER A 142 -27.65 -6.02 7.20
CA SER A 142 -26.21 -6.00 7.49
C SER A 142 -25.44 -7.17 6.86
N LEU A 143 -24.12 -7.02 6.75
CA LEU A 143 -23.26 -8.07 6.23
C LEU A 143 -23.25 -9.27 7.18
N LEU A 144 -23.17 -9.02 8.49
CA LEU A 144 -23.17 -10.06 9.50
C LEU A 144 -24.46 -10.88 9.49
N SER A 145 -25.62 -10.23 9.29
CA SER A 145 -26.89 -10.96 9.21
C SER A 145 -26.95 -11.81 7.94
N THR A 146 -26.46 -11.29 6.82
CA THR A 146 -26.44 -11.99 5.53
C THR A 146 -25.51 -13.21 5.54
N PHE A 147 -24.34 -13.09 6.18
CA PHE A 147 -23.27 -14.07 6.10
C PHE A 147 -23.17 -15.03 7.29
N HIS A 148 -23.74 -14.64 8.43
CA HIS A 148 -23.67 -15.40 9.68
C HIS A 148 -25.02 -15.50 10.41
N ASN A 149 -26.09 -14.91 9.86
CA ASN A 149 -27.41 -14.88 10.48
C ASN A 149 -27.40 -14.28 11.90
N GLU A 150 -26.55 -13.27 12.11
CA GLU A 150 -26.37 -12.57 13.38
C GLU A 150 -26.43 -11.05 13.20
N THR A 151 -27.00 -10.34 14.17
CA THR A 151 -27.18 -8.87 14.12
C THR A 151 -26.30 -8.10 15.11
N PHE A 152 -25.68 -8.77 16.07
CA PHE A 152 -24.82 -8.15 17.10
C PHE A 152 -23.52 -8.94 17.30
N GLY A 153 -22.50 -8.65 16.49
CA GLY A 153 -21.21 -9.36 16.55
C GLY A 153 -20.17 -8.74 17.47
N GLY A 154 -20.40 -7.50 17.93
CA GLY A 154 -19.39 -6.68 18.61
C GLY A 154 -18.78 -7.31 19.86
N GLU A 155 -19.54 -8.08 20.63
CA GLU A 155 -19.04 -8.79 21.81
C GLU A 155 -18.26 -10.07 21.43
N LYS A 156 -18.79 -10.85 20.50
CA LYS A 156 -18.18 -12.11 20.05
C LYS A 156 -16.80 -11.90 19.41
N VAL A 157 -16.56 -10.75 18.77
CA VAL A 157 -15.22 -10.40 18.28
C VAL A 157 -14.21 -10.34 19.42
N PHE A 158 -14.56 -9.77 20.58
CA PHE A 158 -13.67 -9.75 21.74
C PHE A 158 -13.56 -11.13 22.41
N GLN A 159 -14.63 -11.91 22.46
CA GLN A 159 -14.55 -13.31 22.91
C GLN A 159 -13.65 -14.17 21.99
N LEU A 160 -13.64 -13.88 20.68
CA LEU A 160 -12.72 -14.49 19.74
C LEU A 160 -11.29 -14.02 20.03
N LEU A 161 -11.06 -12.71 20.20
CA LEU A 161 -9.75 -12.16 20.56
C LEU A 161 -9.17 -12.84 21.81
N ASP A 162 -9.95 -12.95 22.88
CA ASP A 162 -9.52 -13.60 24.14
C ASP A 162 -9.15 -15.08 23.94
N ARG A 163 -9.85 -15.78 23.04
CA ARG A 163 -9.51 -17.17 22.69
C ARG A 163 -8.21 -17.28 21.89
N LEU A 164 -8.02 -16.41 20.89
CA LEU A 164 -6.84 -16.40 20.04
C LEU A 164 -5.57 -16.00 20.82
N LEU A 165 -5.70 -15.11 21.79
CA LEU A 165 -4.60 -14.69 22.68
C LEU A 165 -4.05 -15.82 23.56
N LYS A 166 -4.76 -16.95 23.71
CA LYS A 166 -4.24 -18.13 24.43
C LYS A 166 -3.08 -18.81 23.71
N ASP A 167 -3.03 -18.69 22.38
CA ASP A 167 -1.94 -19.22 21.54
C ASP A 167 -1.62 -18.22 20.42
N PRO A 168 -0.89 -17.13 20.75
CA PRO A 168 -0.64 -16.05 19.81
C PRO A 168 0.35 -16.43 18.70
N VAL A 169 1.15 -17.47 18.90
CA VAL A 169 2.07 -17.99 17.87
C VAL A 169 1.27 -18.64 16.76
N LYS A 170 0.30 -19.49 17.11
CA LYS A 170 -0.58 -20.15 16.14
C LYS A 170 -1.51 -19.16 15.43
N HIS A 171 -2.02 -18.17 16.16
CA HIS A 171 -3.07 -17.28 15.66
C HIS A 171 -2.57 -15.88 15.28
N LEU A 172 -1.27 -15.73 15.02
CA LEU A 172 -0.64 -14.44 14.74
C LEU A 172 -1.36 -13.66 13.62
N HIS A 173 -1.75 -14.34 12.54
CA HIS A 173 -2.36 -13.68 11.40
C HIS A 173 -3.70 -13.03 11.73
N MET A 174 -4.58 -13.75 12.43
CA MET A 174 -5.84 -13.23 12.94
C MET A 174 -5.66 -12.11 13.97
N LEU A 175 -4.69 -12.25 14.88
CA LEU A 175 -4.40 -11.23 15.89
C LEU A 175 -3.98 -9.90 15.25
N GLU A 176 -3.19 -9.94 14.18
CA GLU A 176 -2.82 -8.75 13.43
C GLU A 176 -3.99 -8.12 12.68
N LEU A 177 -4.86 -8.94 12.07
CA LEU A 177 -6.08 -8.43 11.45
C LEU A 177 -6.96 -7.70 12.49
N LEU A 178 -7.17 -8.32 13.66
CA LEU A 178 -7.91 -7.72 14.77
C LEU A 178 -7.26 -6.42 15.26
N TYR A 179 -5.93 -6.40 15.38
CA TYR A 179 -5.20 -5.19 15.77
C TYR A 179 -5.42 -4.04 14.78
N LEU A 180 -5.41 -4.34 13.48
CA LEU A 180 -5.71 -3.35 12.44
C LEU A 180 -7.15 -2.87 12.53
N CYS A 181 -8.12 -3.78 12.69
CA CYS A 181 -9.53 -3.39 12.87
C CYS A 181 -9.73 -2.46 14.08
N LEU A 182 -9.12 -2.76 15.24
CA LEU A 182 -9.16 -1.90 16.42
C LEU A 182 -8.49 -0.55 16.17
N SER A 183 -7.37 -0.54 15.45
CA SER A 183 -6.64 0.68 15.10
C SER A 183 -7.39 1.58 14.10
N LEU A 184 -8.27 0.99 13.28
CA LEU A 184 -9.17 1.70 12.36
C LEU A 184 -10.46 2.20 13.06
N GLY A 185 -10.58 1.97 14.37
CA GLY A 185 -11.67 2.49 15.20
C GLY A 185 -12.88 1.56 15.27
N PHE A 186 -12.64 0.25 15.29
CA PHE A 186 -13.61 -0.71 15.79
C PHE A 186 -13.69 -0.64 17.32
N GLU A 187 -14.89 -0.50 17.87
CA GLU A 187 -15.15 -0.39 19.31
C GLU A 187 -15.99 -1.55 19.83
N GLY A 188 -16.93 -2.07 19.02
CA GLY A 188 -17.83 -3.16 19.41
C GLY A 188 -18.58 -2.87 20.71
N LYS A 189 -18.55 -3.82 21.65
CA LYS A 189 -19.24 -3.69 22.95
C LYS A 189 -18.77 -2.49 23.79
N TYR A 190 -17.54 -2.01 23.59
CA TYR A 190 -16.96 -0.94 24.39
C TYR A 190 -17.51 0.44 24.05
N ARG A 191 -18.20 0.59 22.91
CA ARG A 191 -18.84 1.87 22.51
C ARG A 191 -19.91 2.34 23.49
N VAL A 192 -20.61 1.41 24.13
CA VAL A 192 -21.74 1.72 25.04
C VAL A 192 -21.36 1.57 26.53
N GLN A 193 -20.14 1.10 26.82
CA GLN A 193 -19.68 0.86 28.18
C GLN A 193 -19.11 2.13 28.81
N ALA A 194 -19.40 2.37 30.09
CA ALA A 194 -18.76 3.45 30.84
C ALA A 194 -17.24 3.23 30.91
N ARG A 195 -16.46 4.23 30.49
CA ARG A 195 -14.98 4.14 30.33
C ARG A 195 -14.51 3.14 29.27
N GLY A 196 -15.39 2.65 28.39
CA GLY A 196 -15.05 1.65 27.38
C GLY A 196 -13.91 2.06 26.45
N GLY A 197 -13.80 3.34 26.09
CA GLY A 197 -12.66 3.83 25.28
C GLY A 197 -11.29 3.65 25.95
N PHE A 198 -11.20 3.79 27.28
CA PHE A 198 -9.94 3.56 28.00
C PHE A 198 -9.58 2.07 28.03
N GLU A 199 -10.57 1.21 28.29
CA GLU A 199 -10.40 -0.25 28.24
C GLU A 199 -9.96 -0.71 26.83
N LEU A 200 -10.58 -0.15 25.78
CA LEU A 200 -10.26 -0.46 24.40
C LEU A 200 -8.81 -0.11 24.04
N VAL A 201 -8.31 1.04 24.50
CA VAL A 201 -6.90 1.42 24.34
C VAL A 201 -5.99 0.41 25.05
N GLY A 202 -6.33 0.01 26.27
CA GLY A 202 -5.60 -1.01 27.02
C GLY A 202 -5.54 -2.36 26.29
N ILE A 203 -6.68 -2.81 25.73
CA ILE A 203 -6.77 -4.05 24.95
C ILE A 203 -5.91 -3.97 23.69
N ARG A 204 -5.99 -2.86 22.95
CA ARG A 204 -5.19 -2.64 21.74
C ARG A 204 -3.68 -2.67 22.05
N ASP A 205 -3.27 -2.03 23.15
CA ASP A 205 -1.87 -2.00 23.56
C ASP A 205 -1.37 -3.38 24.03
N ALA A 206 -2.20 -4.14 24.74
CA ALA A 206 -1.89 -5.52 25.13
C ALA A 206 -1.76 -6.44 23.91
N LEU A 207 -2.69 -6.33 22.95
CA LEU A 207 -2.63 -7.05 21.68
C LEU A 207 -1.37 -6.71 20.88
N TYR A 208 -1.01 -5.44 20.78
CA TYR A 208 0.22 -5.00 20.12
C TYR A 208 1.47 -5.64 20.75
N ARG A 209 1.55 -5.64 22.09
CA ARG A 209 2.68 -6.26 22.81
C ARG A 209 2.75 -7.77 22.54
N SER A 210 1.62 -8.45 22.54
CA SER A 210 1.56 -9.90 22.23
C SER A 210 2.06 -10.18 20.80
N ILE A 211 1.59 -9.43 19.80
CA ILE A 211 2.05 -9.55 18.41
C ILE A 211 3.56 -9.27 18.31
N ARG A 212 4.06 -8.23 18.99
CA ARG A 212 5.49 -7.90 19.02
C ARG A 212 6.34 -8.99 19.66
N GLN A 213 5.85 -9.60 20.74
CA GLN A 213 6.55 -10.69 21.40
C GLN A 213 6.72 -11.90 20.46
N VAL A 214 5.70 -12.20 19.64
CA VAL A 214 5.77 -13.31 18.66
C VAL A 214 6.64 -12.98 17.45
N ARG A 215 6.48 -11.78 16.86
CA ARG A 215 7.29 -11.37 15.69
C ARG A 215 8.74 -11.06 16.01
N GLY A 216 9.04 -10.77 17.27
CA GLY A 216 10.32 -10.20 17.69
C GLY A 216 10.44 -8.71 17.32
N ASP A 217 11.63 -8.16 17.57
CA ASP A 217 11.92 -6.78 17.22
C ASP A 217 11.94 -6.61 15.70
N ALA A 218 11.08 -5.71 15.19
CA ALA A 218 11.19 -5.30 13.80
C ALA A 218 12.59 -4.70 13.60
N PRO A 219 13.31 -5.08 12.53
CA PRO A 219 14.60 -4.47 12.24
C PRO A 219 14.40 -2.94 12.18
N ARG A 220 15.22 -2.20 12.92
CA ARG A 220 15.20 -0.71 12.94
C ARG A 220 15.46 -0.09 11.56
N GLN A 221 15.80 -0.91 10.59
CA GLN A 221 16.11 -0.55 9.21
C GLN A 221 14.82 -0.59 8.40
N LEU A 222 14.31 0.59 8.01
CA LEU A 222 13.07 0.77 7.25
C LEU A 222 13.15 0.22 5.81
N SER A 223 14.32 -0.20 5.35
CA SER A 223 14.49 -1.00 4.14
C SER A 223 15.72 -1.92 4.26
N PRO A 224 15.71 -3.11 3.62
CA PRO A 224 16.89 -3.98 3.50
C PRO A 224 18.07 -3.31 2.78
N ARG A 225 17.78 -2.26 2.00
CA ARG A 225 18.74 -1.42 1.26
C ARG A 225 18.55 0.04 1.69
N TRP A 226 18.81 0.31 2.97
CA TRP A 226 18.75 1.68 3.51
C TRP A 226 19.89 2.55 2.97
N GLU A 227 20.97 1.91 2.48
CA GLU A 227 21.91 2.49 1.54
C GLU A 227 21.19 2.66 0.20
N GLY A 228 20.49 3.79 0.06
CA GLY A 228 20.06 4.27 -1.24
C GLY A 228 21.25 4.21 -2.19
N LEU A 229 21.00 3.81 -3.44
CA LEU A 229 21.99 3.87 -4.53
C LEU A 229 22.77 5.16 -4.34
N VAL A 230 24.05 5.05 -3.97
CA VAL A 230 24.92 6.19 -3.74
C VAL A 230 24.85 6.98 -5.03
N ALA A 231 24.04 8.04 -5.04
CA ALA A 231 23.99 8.95 -6.15
C ALA A 231 25.45 9.39 -6.32
N PRO A 232 26.06 9.25 -7.50
CA PRO A 232 27.44 9.68 -7.69
C PRO A 232 27.53 11.10 -7.13
N PRO A 233 28.47 11.39 -6.23
CA PRO A 233 28.52 12.66 -5.53
C PRO A 233 28.35 13.75 -6.58
N ARG A 234 27.32 14.59 -6.42
CA ARG A 234 27.12 15.75 -7.28
C ARG A 234 28.47 16.46 -7.33
N ARG A 235 29.08 16.51 -8.53
CA ARG A 235 30.36 17.18 -8.74
C ARG A 235 30.28 18.52 -8.02
N PRO A 236 31.18 18.82 -7.05
CA PRO A 236 31.19 20.15 -6.49
C PRO A 236 31.38 21.10 -7.67
N VAL A 237 30.43 22.02 -7.84
CA VAL A 237 30.57 23.13 -8.78
C VAL A 237 31.95 23.71 -8.50
N ARG A 238 32.83 23.70 -9.51
CA ARG A 238 34.24 24.08 -9.40
C ARG A 238 34.29 25.52 -8.86
N VAL A 239 34.43 25.65 -7.54
CA VAL A 239 34.65 26.92 -6.88
C VAL A 239 36.05 27.33 -7.29
N VAL A 240 36.17 28.36 -8.12
CA VAL A 240 37.46 28.92 -8.48
C VAL A 240 38.09 29.42 -7.18
N PRO A 241 39.21 28.83 -6.73
CA PRO A 241 39.73 29.13 -5.42
C PRO A 241 40.27 30.58 -5.41
N ALA A 242 39.91 31.36 -4.38
CA ALA A 242 40.08 32.82 -4.38
C ALA A 242 41.52 33.31 -4.66
N TRP A 243 42.53 32.50 -4.35
CA TRP A 243 43.93 32.78 -4.68
C TRP A 243 44.22 32.93 -6.18
N THR A 244 43.48 32.27 -7.08
CA THR A 244 43.70 32.43 -8.53
C THR A 244 43.24 33.79 -9.01
N VAL A 245 42.15 34.32 -8.42
CA VAL A 245 41.69 35.69 -8.69
C VAL A 245 42.74 36.67 -8.16
N ALA A 246 43.23 36.48 -6.94
CA ALA A 246 44.28 37.32 -6.36
C ALA A 246 45.56 37.34 -7.23
N PHE A 247 46.00 36.19 -7.72
CA PHE A 247 47.18 36.09 -8.58
C PHE A 247 46.99 36.84 -9.91
N PHE A 248 45.85 36.64 -10.57
CA PHE A 248 45.54 37.34 -11.82
C PHE A 248 45.43 38.86 -11.62
N THR A 249 44.82 39.30 -10.52
CA THR A 249 44.74 40.74 -10.21
C THR A 249 46.12 41.34 -9.98
N LEU A 250 47.00 40.64 -9.24
CA LEU A 250 48.36 41.12 -8.98
C LEU A 250 49.19 41.16 -10.28
N ALA A 251 49.09 40.14 -11.11
CA ALA A 251 49.78 40.07 -12.40
C ALA A 251 49.34 41.21 -13.33
N CYS A 252 48.03 41.47 -13.43
CA CYS A 252 47.48 42.56 -14.23
C CYS A 252 47.98 43.93 -13.74
N LEU A 253 47.97 44.15 -12.41
CA LEU A 253 48.46 45.38 -11.81
C LEU A 253 49.97 45.58 -12.05
N GLY A 254 50.76 44.50 -12.00
CA GLY A 254 52.19 44.53 -12.29
C GLY A 254 52.52 44.90 -13.73
N VAL A 255 51.79 44.33 -14.70
CA VAL A 255 51.94 44.69 -16.12
C VAL A 255 51.60 46.16 -16.36
N MET A 256 50.51 46.65 -15.75
CA MET A 256 50.12 48.05 -15.85
C MET A 256 51.18 48.98 -15.26
N TYR A 257 51.73 48.64 -14.08
CA TYR A 257 52.81 49.40 -13.45
C TYR A 257 54.07 49.43 -14.31
N ALA A 258 54.50 48.27 -14.84
CA ALA A 258 55.68 48.20 -15.70
C ALA A 258 55.51 49.02 -16.98
N GLY A 259 54.32 48.97 -17.61
CA GLY A 259 54.00 49.80 -18.76
C GLY A 259 54.08 51.29 -18.45
N PHE A 260 53.49 51.73 -17.33
CA PHE A 260 53.59 53.13 -16.91
C PHE A 260 55.03 53.53 -16.56
N ALA A 261 55.78 52.69 -15.86
CA ALA A 261 57.17 52.96 -15.52
C ALA A 261 58.03 53.13 -16.78
N TRP A 262 57.80 52.31 -17.81
CA TRP A 262 58.53 52.41 -19.06
C TRP A 262 58.19 53.71 -19.83
N VAL A 263 56.90 54.05 -19.91
CA VAL A 263 56.46 55.32 -20.53
C VAL A 263 57.01 56.53 -19.76
N LEU A 264 57.01 56.47 -18.42
CA LEU A 264 57.59 57.53 -17.59
C LEU A 264 59.10 57.66 -17.79
N ASP A 265 59.82 56.55 -17.99
CA ASP A 265 61.27 56.58 -18.20
C ASP A 265 61.60 57.18 -19.57
N GLU A 266 60.82 56.84 -20.61
CA GLU A 266 60.99 57.41 -21.95
C GLU A 266 60.61 58.91 -21.98
N GLN A 267 59.57 59.31 -21.24
CA GLN A 267 59.26 60.73 -21.02
C GLN A 267 60.33 61.44 -20.18
N ARG A 268 60.89 60.78 -19.18
CA ARG A 268 61.98 61.31 -18.36
C ARG A 268 63.23 61.55 -19.20
N GLU A 269 63.63 60.60 -20.04
CA GLU A 269 64.77 60.77 -20.94
C GLU A 269 64.54 61.91 -21.95
N SER A 270 63.36 62.02 -22.54
CA SER A 270 63.04 63.11 -23.47
C SER A 270 63.02 64.50 -22.83
N ILE A 271 62.60 64.62 -21.55
CA ILE A 271 62.65 65.88 -20.80
C ILE A 271 64.07 66.20 -20.30
N LEU A 272 64.88 65.18 -19.97
CA LEU A 272 66.25 65.38 -19.49
C LEU A 272 67.26 65.69 -20.61
N GLN A 273 67.03 65.27 -21.86
CA GLN A 273 67.89 65.59 -23.01
C GLN A 273 68.19 67.09 -23.17
N PRO A 274 67.20 68.02 -23.13
CA PRO A 274 67.49 69.45 -23.22
C PRO A 274 68.31 70.01 -22.04
N TYR A 275 68.27 69.39 -20.86
CA TYR A 275 69.10 69.79 -19.72
C TYR A 275 70.52 69.22 -19.80
N GLN A 276 70.68 67.96 -20.22
CA GLN A 276 71.99 67.32 -20.41
C GLN A 276 72.80 67.97 -21.55
N LEU A 277 72.13 68.53 -22.57
CA LEU A 277 72.78 69.27 -23.65
C LEU A 277 73.21 70.71 -23.27
N LEU A 278 72.73 71.25 -22.13
CA LEU A 278 73.23 72.53 -21.59
C LEU A 278 74.48 72.35 -20.70
N GLU A 279 74.75 71.15 -20.22
CA GLU A 279 75.85 70.85 -19.29
C GLU A 279 77.25 70.67 -19.92
N PRO A 280 77.48 70.47 -21.24
CA PRO A 280 78.84 70.46 -21.78
C PRO A 280 79.40 71.87 -22.00
N ALA A 281 78.58 72.94 -21.92
CA ALA A 281 79.02 74.31 -22.19
C ALA A 281 79.53 75.07 -20.96
N VAL A 282 79.29 74.59 -19.72
CA VAL A 282 79.72 75.29 -18.49
C VAL A 282 81.02 74.70 -17.89
N VAL A 283 81.50 73.55 -18.38
CA VAL A 283 82.69 72.86 -17.82
C VAL A 283 83.98 73.06 -18.65
N GLN A 284 83.96 73.83 -19.74
CA GLN A 284 85.18 74.25 -20.45
C GLN A 284 85.36 75.78 -20.49
N ALA A 285 85.54 76.40 -19.32
CA ALA A 285 86.36 77.61 -19.12
C ALA A 285 86.53 77.96 -17.63
N GLN A 286 87.44 77.27 -16.96
CA GLN A 286 88.27 77.82 -15.86
C GLN A 286 89.72 77.52 -16.25
N PRO A 287 90.70 78.41 -16.02
CA PRO A 287 90.86 79.30 -14.86
C PRO A 287 90.94 80.81 -15.18
#